data_AF-A0A0Q7X1U7-F1
#
_entry.id   AF-A0A0Q7X1U7-F1
#
_cell.length_a   1.000
_cell.length_b   1.000
_cell.length_c   1.000
_cell.angle_alpha   90.00
_cell.angle_beta   90.00
_cell.angle_gamma   90.00
#
_symmetry.space_group_name_H-M   'P 1'
#
loop_
_entity.id
_entity.type
_entity.pdbx_description
1 polymer ?
#
loop_
_entity_poly.entity_id
_entity_poly.type
_entity_poly.pdbx_seq_one_letter_code
_entity_poly.pdbx_strand_id
1 'polypeptide(L)'
;MKFDTIHPKGEPVRIPRVSDSEAIALADAYEAAVLGPTPHTMRALISSGSAELTKARDAVAAAEGAAPRNALDGADWSARMERGVSAS
;
A
#
# COMPACT_ATOMS: atom_id res chain seq x y z
N MET A 1 5.97 -8.81 -3.31
CA MET A 1 5.34 -7.47 -3.26
C MET A 1 5.50 -6.90 -1.87
N LYS A 2 5.87 -5.62 -1.75
CA LYS A 2 5.99 -4.91 -0.47
C LYS A 2 4.86 -3.87 -0.37
N PHE A 3 4.27 -3.76 0.82
CA PHE A 3 3.26 -2.76 1.13
C PHE A 3 3.84 -1.77 2.14
N ASP A 4 3.66 -0.50 1.86
CA ASP A 4 4.04 0.59 2.74
C ASP A 4 2.88 1.58 2.91
N THR A 5 3.08 2.62 3.70
CA THR A 5 2.13 3.73 3.83
C THR A 5 2.87 5.04 3.69
N ILE A 6 2.37 5.90 2.81
CA ILE A 6 2.86 7.27 2.60
C ILE A 6 1.75 8.26 2.99
N HIS A 7 2.11 9.52 3.21
CA HIS A 7 1.19 10.61 3.55
C HIS A 7 1.12 11.68 2.46
N PRO A 8 0.70 11.36 1.22
CA PRO A 8 0.51 12.37 0.21
C PRO A 8 -0.52 13.39 0.71
N LYS A 9 -0.11 14.66 0.82
CA LYS A 9 -0.94 15.76 1.34
C LYS A 9 -1.41 15.56 2.79
N GLY A 10 -0.69 14.77 3.59
CA GLY A 10 -0.99 14.54 5.00
C GLY A 10 -2.01 13.41 5.28
N GLU A 11 -2.50 12.71 4.24
CA GLU A 11 -3.44 11.60 4.41
C GLU A 11 -2.75 10.24 4.23
N PRO A 12 -2.95 9.26 5.13
CA PRO A 12 -2.29 7.97 5.04
C PRO A 12 -2.84 7.13 3.88
N VAL A 13 -2.00 6.92 2.86
CA VAL A 13 -2.29 6.09 1.69
C VAL A 13 -1.42 4.83 1.72
N ARG A 14 -2.09 3.68 1.69
CA ARG A 14 -1.42 2.37 1.58
C ARG A 14 -0.99 2.14 0.14
N ILE A 15 0.27 1.79 -0.03
CA ILE A 15 0.88 1.66 -1.34
C ILE A 15 1.59 0.31 -1.49
N PRO A 16 1.09 -0.61 -2.33
CA PRO A 16 1.91 -1.65 -2.93
C PRO A 16 2.95 -1.05 -3.88
N ARG A 17 4.23 -1.36 -3.66
CA ARG A 17 5.30 -1.00 -4.60
C ARG A 17 5.22 -1.85 -5.86
N VAL A 18 5.24 -1.20 -7.02
CA VAL A 18 5.34 -1.84 -8.35
C VAL A 18 6.75 -1.78 -8.91
N SER A 19 7.55 -0.80 -8.48
CA SER A 19 8.98 -0.71 -8.75
C SER A 19 9.73 -0.10 -7.56
N ASP A 20 11.04 0.12 -7.69
CA ASP A 20 11.84 0.77 -6.65
C ASP A 20 11.50 2.26 -6.48
N SER A 21 10.95 2.89 -7.52
CA SER A 21 10.64 4.33 -7.56
C SER A 21 9.14 4.64 -7.69
N GLU A 22 8.29 3.63 -7.89
CA GLU A 22 6.86 3.81 -8.12
C GLU A 22 6.00 2.87 -7.29
N ALA A 23 4.84 3.36 -6.89
CA ALA A 23 3.81 2.59 -6.23
C ALA A 23 2.41 2.98 -6.69
N ILE A 24 1.44 2.09 -6.50
CA ILE A 24 0.03 2.34 -6.79
C ILE A 24 -0.71 2.42 -5.46
N ALA A 25 -1.70 3.30 -5.33
CA ALA A 25 -2.54 3.29 -4.13
C ALA A 25 -3.39 2.03 -4.10
N LEU A 26 -3.45 1.37 -2.94
CA LEU A 26 -4.19 0.12 -2.79
C LEU A 26 -5.69 0.30 -3.08
N ALA A 27 -6.23 1.47 -2.76
CA ALA A 27 -7.60 1.88 -3.07
C ALA A 27 -7.87 1.81 -4.58
N ASP A 28 -7.06 2.52 -5.35
CA ASP A 28 -7.16 2.58 -6.80
C ASP A 28 -7.01 1.18 -7.43
N ALA A 29 -6.12 0.35 -6.88
CA ALA A 29 -5.94 -1.01 -7.36
C ALA A 29 -7.19 -1.89 -7.15
N TYR A 30 -7.86 -1.77 -6.00
CA TYR A 30 -9.10 -2.51 -5.72
C TYR A 30 -10.28 -1.99 -6.54
N GLU A 31 -10.35 -0.68 -6.76
CA GLU A 31 -11.36 -0.06 -7.62
C GLU A 31 -11.19 -0.54 -9.07
N ALA A 32 -9.97 -0.52 -9.61
CA ALA A 32 -9.66 -1.02 -10.94
C ALA A 32 -9.99 -2.52 -11.10
N ALA A 33 -9.82 -3.30 -10.04
CA ALA A 33 -10.13 -4.73 -10.02
C ALA A 33 -11.59 -5.05 -9.66
N VAL A 34 -12.44 -4.05 -9.40
CA VAL A 34 -13.85 -4.21 -9.01
C VAL A 34 -14.01 -5.12 -7.78
N LEU A 35 -13.05 -5.05 -6.84
CA LEU A 35 -13.00 -5.91 -5.65
C LEU A 35 -13.72 -5.32 -4.42
N GLY A 36 -14.27 -4.12 -4.56
CA GLY A 36 -14.96 -3.42 -3.47
C GLY A 36 -13.99 -2.69 -2.52
N PRO A 37 -14.41 -2.37 -1.28
CA PRO A 37 -13.63 -1.53 -0.40
C PRO A 37 -12.37 -2.24 0.10
N THR A 38 -11.27 -1.49 0.15
CA THR A 38 -9.98 -2.01 0.64
C THR A 38 -9.95 -2.05 2.16
N PRO A 39 -9.13 -2.93 2.75
CA PRO A 39 -8.86 -2.87 4.19
C PRO A 39 -8.36 -1.49 4.63
N HIS A 40 -9.01 -0.91 5.65
CA HIS A 40 -8.72 0.45 6.15
C HIS A 40 -7.40 0.57 6.94
N THR A 41 -6.70 -0.53 7.22
CA THR A 41 -5.39 -0.52 7.89
C THR A 41 -4.50 -1.67 7.40
N MET A 42 -3.17 -1.51 7.51
CA MET A 42 -2.22 -2.60 7.27
C MET A 42 -2.47 -3.80 8.19
N ARG A 43 -2.91 -3.54 9.44
CA ARG A 43 -3.30 -4.59 10.38
C ARG A 43 -4.50 -5.39 9.89
N ALA A 44 -5.52 -4.73 9.37
CA ALA A 44 -6.68 -5.41 8.78
C ALA A 44 -6.27 -6.26 7.58
N LEU A 45 -5.44 -5.73 6.68
CA LEU A 45 -4.91 -6.48 5.54
C LEU A 45 -4.17 -7.75 5.98
N ILE A 46 -3.29 -7.64 6.99
CA ILE A 46 -2.53 -8.78 7.54
C ILE A 46 -3.46 -9.77 8.26
N SER A 47 -4.43 -9.27 9.02
CA SER A 47 -5.35 -10.10 9.82
C SER A 47 -6.34 -10.88 8.95
N SER A 48 -6.67 -10.38 7.76
CA SER A 48 -7.47 -11.09 6.75
C SER A 48 -6.76 -12.29 6.13
N GLY A 49 -5.45 -12.44 6.37
CA GLY A 49 -4.67 -13.61 5.96
C GLY A 49 -4.28 -13.63 4.47
N SER A 50 -3.78 -14.79 4.03
CA SER A 50 -3.16 -14.98 2.70
C SER A 50 -4.12 -14.79 1.52
N ALA A 51 -5.42 -15.05 1.71
CA ALA A 51 -6.43 -14.86 0.68
C ALA A 51 -6.55 -13.37 0.30
N GLU A 52 -6.59 -12.48 1.28
CA GLU A 52 -6.72 -11.04 1.04
C GLU A 52 -5.42 -10.44 0.48
N LEU A 53 -4.27 -10.95 0.91
CA LEU A 53 -2.98 -10.57 0.33
C LEU A 53 -2.87 -11.00 -1.14
N THR A 54 -3.42 -12.17 -1.50
CA THR A 54 -3.50 -12.62 -2.90
C THR A 54 -4.41 -11.71 -3.71
N LYS A 55 -5.60 -11.38 -3.20
CA LYS A 55 -6.49 -10.40 -3.86
C LYS A 55 -5.80 -9.06 -4.06
N ALA A 56 -5.13 -8.55 -3.04
CA ALA A 56 -4.40 -7.29 -3.14
C ALA A 56 -3.31 -7.35 -4.22
N ARG A 57 -2.58 -8.47 -4.31
CA ARG A 57 -1.57 -8.68 -5.33
C ARG A 57 -2.18 -8.69 -6.73
N ASP A 58 -3.26 -9.44 -6.92
CA ASP A 58 -3.92 -9.59 -8.21
C ASP A 58 -4.59 -8.27 -8.65
N ALA A 59 -5.12 -7.50 -7.70
CA ALA A 59 -5.64 -6.15 -7.92
C ALA A 59 -4.56 -5.20 -8.46
N VAL A 60 -3.36 -5.24 -7.85
CA VAL A 60 -2.23 -4.42 -8.30
C VAL A 60 -1.81 -4.79 -9.72
N ALA A 61 -1.71 -6.08 -10.01
CA ALA A 61 -1.38 -6.55 -11.37
C ALA A 61 -2.41 -6.09 -12.40
N ALA A 62 -3.71 -6.12 -12.07
CA ALA A 62 -4.76 -5.57 -12.93
C ALA A 62 -4.68 -4.05 -13.10
N ALA A 63 -4.15 -3.34 -12.09
CA ALA A 63 -4.09 -1.89 -12.05
C ALA A 63 -2.81 -1.29 -12.67
N GLU A 64 -1.77 -2.07 -12.97
CA GLU A 64 -0.45 -1.60 -13.45
C GLU A 64 -0.52 -0.72 -14.73
N GLY A 65 -1.59 -0.84 -15.52
CA GLY A 65 -1.85 -0.04 -16.72
C GLY A 65 -3.05 0.92 -16.63
N ALA A 66 -3.79 0.92 -15.52
CA ALA A 66 -5.05 1.67 -15.37
C ALA A 66 -5.04 2.68 -14.21
N ALA A 67 -4.33 2.36 -13.11
CA ALA A 67 -4.29 3.20 -11.93
C ALA A 67 -3.15 4.24 -11.98
N PRO A 68 -3.34 5.41 -11.36
CA PRO A 68 -2.29 6.42 -11.26
C PRO A 68 -1.10 5.90 -10.44
N ARG A 69 0.11 6.19 -10.92
CA ARG A 69 1.36 5.86 -10.22
C ARG A 69 1.79 7.01 -9.33
N ASN A 70 2.24 6.66 -8.13
CA ASN A 70 2.83 7.57 -7.16
C ASN A 70 4.35 7.42 -7.21
N ALA A 71 5.05 8.52 -7.46
CA ALA A 71 6.50 8.57 -7.33
C ALA A 71 6.88 8.44 -5.85
N LEU A 72 7.88 7.60 -5.58
CA LEU A 72 8.38 7.34 -4.23
C LEU A 72 9.51 8.29 -3.81
N ASP A 73 10.11 9.00 -4.77
CA ASP A 73 11.11 10.01 -4.51
C ASP A 73 10.49 11.22 -3.79
N GLY A 74 11.09 11.61 -2.66
CA GLY A 74 10.55 12.66 -1.80
C GLY A 74 9.20 12.35 -1.14
N ALA A 75 8.71 11.11 -1.20
CA ALA A 75 7.46 10.73 -0.55
C ALA A 75 7.55 10.88 0.98
N ASP A 76 6.47 11.38 1.59
CA ASP A 76 6.34 11.44 3.04
C ASP A 76 5.97 10.06 3.59
N TRP A 77 6.97 9.31 4.05
CA TRP A 77 6.77 7.96 4.54
C TRP A 77 6.17 7.98 5.94
N SER A 78 5.22 7.07 6.21
CA SER A 78 4.91 6.73 7.60
C SER A 78 6.19 6.30 8.30
N ALA A 79 6.57 7.00 9.37
CA ALA A 79 7.72 6.62 10.18
C ALA A 79 7.62 5.13 10.47
N ARG A 80 8.61 4.36 9.99
CA ARG A 80 8.76 2.97 10.36
C ARG A 80 8.81 2.98 11.88
N MET A 81 7.80 2.45 12.55
CA MET A 81 7.85 2.30 14.00
C MET A 81 9.00 1.34 14.30
N GLU A 82 10.19 1.89 14.51
CA GLU A 82 11.27 1.21 15.21
C GLU A 82 10.70 0.91 16.59
N ARG A 83 10.32 -0.35 16.81
CA ARG A 83 10.11 -0.81 18.18
C ARG A 83 11.40 -0.51 18.94
N GLY A 84 11.26 0.30 19.98
CA GLY A 84 12.34 1.11 20.53
C GLY A 84 13.64 0.37 20.81
N VAL A 85 14.73 1.05 20.51
CA VAL A 85 15.95 0.98 21.31
C VAL A 85 15.91 2.20 22.23
N SER A 86 15.19 2.08 23.33
CA SER A 86 15.55 2.82 24.53
C SER A 86 16.66 1.99 25.18
N ALA A 87 17.91 2.26 24.78
CA ALA A 87 19.07 1.76 25.50
C ALA A 87 19.61 2.92 26.36
N SER A 88 19.32 2.78 27.65
CA SER A 88 20.05 3.23 28.84
C SER A 88 20.51 4.69 28.94
#